data_AF-A0A7V4F2M0-F1
#
_entry.id   AF-A0A7V4F2M0-F1
#
_cell.length_a   1.000
_cell.length_b   1.000
_cell.length_c   1.000
_cell.angle_alpha   90.00
_cell.angle_beta   90.00
_cell.angle_gamma   90.00
#
_symmetry.space_group_name_H-M   'P 1'
#
loop_
_entity.id
_entity.type
_entity.pdbx_description
1 polymer ?
#
loop_
_entity_poly.entity_id
_entity_poly.type
_entity_poly.pdbx_seq_one_letter_code
_entity_poly.pdbx_strand_id
1 'polypeptide(L)' 'TIEAPEKIANFVVYDLSGRVCLKAQPNASQFSLNTSMLKPGTYIVKLWSGSRVETIRVIKK' A
#
# COMPACT_ATOMS: atom_id res chain seq x y z
N THR A 1 4.08 6.20 -7.09
CA THR A 1 3.78 7.22 -6.07
C THR A 1 2.33 7.11 -5.68
N ILE A 2 2.02 7.20 -4.38
CA ILE A 2 0.65 7.22 -3.86
C ILE A 2 0.42 8.62 -3.30
N GLU A 3 -0.70 9.22 -3.69
CA GLU A 3 -1.15 10.54 -3.27
C GLU A 3 -2.51 10.40 -2.61
N ALA A 4 -2.68 10.99 -1.44
CA ALA A 4 -3.92 10.98 -0.69
C ALA A 4 -4.31 12.41 -0.27
N PRO A 5 -5.61 12.71 -0.19
CA PRO A 5 -6.10 14.03 0.23
C PRO A 5 -5.75 14.33 1.70
N GLU A 6 -5.50 13.31 2.51
CA GLU A 6 -5.06 13.41 3.89
C GLU A 6 -3.76 12.61 4.10
N LYS A 7 -3.15 12.71 5.29
CA LYS A 7 -1.92 11.97 5.60
C LYS A 7 -2.18 10.46 5.61
N ILE A 8 -1.36 9.73 4.88
CA ILE A 8 -1.31 8.27 4.89
C ILE A 8 -0.70 7.84 6.23
N ALA A 9 -1.54 7.42 7.17
CA ALA A 9 -1.12 6.98 8.50
C ALA A 9 -0.56 5.56 8.46
N ASN A 10 -1.19 4.67 7.69
CA ASN A 10 -0.75 3.30 7.52
C ASN A 10 -0.86 2.85 6.07
N PHE A 11 0.01 1.93 5.71
CA PHE A 11 0.07 1.30 4.40
C PHE A 11 0.46 -0.16 4.56
N VAL A 12 -0.28 -1.09 3.95
CA VAL A 12 0.03 -2.53 3.98
C VAL A 12 -0.24 -3.17 2.63
N VAL A 13 0.70 -3.99 2.16
CA VAL A 13 0.57 -4.82 0.95
C VAL A 13 0.43 -6.28 1.37
N TYR A 14 -0.56 -6.94 0.79
CA TYR A 14 -0.84 -8.35 0.95
C TYR A 14 -0.67 -9.06 -0.40
N ASP A 15 -0.15 -10.28 -0.39
CA ASP A 15 -0.33 -11.19 -1.52
C ASP A 15 -1.76 -11.80 -1.52
N LEU A 16 -2.10 -12.56 -2.56
CA LEU A 16 -3.43 -13.18 -2.67
C LEU A 16 -3.72 -14.24 -1.59
N SER A 17 -2.70 -14.73 -0.87
CA SER A 17 -2.90 -15.62 0.27
C SER A 17 -3.23 -14.86 1.56
N GLY A 18 -3.23 -13.52 1.52
CA GLY A 18 -3.45 -12.67 2.68
C GLY A 18 -2.21 -12.44 3.54
N ARG A 19 -1.04 -12.92 3.11
CA ARG A 19 0.23 -12.68 3.83
C ARG A 19 0.69 -11.25 3.60
N VAL A 20 1.15 -10.59 4.68
CA VAL A 20 1.75 -9.26 4.62
C VAL A 20 3.10 -9.34 3.92
N CYS A 21 3.22 -8.66 2.78
CA CYS A 21 4.47 -8.54 2.04
C CYS A 21 5.25 -7.27 2.41
N LEU A 22 4.55 -6.16 2.61
CA LEU A 22 5.13 -4.86 2.98
C LEU A 22 4.19 -4.11 3.91
N LYS A 23 4.75 -3.33 4.84
CA LYS A 23 4.00 -2.37 5.66
C LYS A 23 4.83 -1.11 5.91
N ALA A 24 4.17 0.03 5.98
CA ALA A 24 4.78 1.31 6.28
C ALA A 24 3.80 2.22 7.04
N GLN A 25 4.34 3.19 7.78
CA GLN A 25 3.57 4.24 8.47
C GLN A 25 4.11 5.61 8.04
N PRO A 26 3.79 6.06 6.81
CA PRO A 26 4.46 7.22 6.22
C PRO A 26 4.21 8.53 6.97
N ASN A 27 3.01 8.68 7.56
CA ASN A 27 2.54 9.93 8.19
C ASN A 27 2.66 11.16 7.28
N ALA A 28 2.54 10.95 5.96
CA ALA A 28 2.72 11.95 4.91
C ALA A 28 1.58 11.85 3.88
N SER A 29 1.24 12.96 3.24
CA SER A 29 0.22 13.03 2.16
C SER A 29 0.72 12.41 0.85
N GLN A 30 2.04 12.34 0.67
CA GLN A 30 2.69 11.71 -0.47
C GLN A 30 3.66 10.64 0.03
N PHE A 31 3.61 9.46 -0.57
CA PHE A 31 4.48 8.35 -0.23
C PHE A 31 4.86 7.54 -1.46
N SER A 32 6.14 7.17 -1.56
CA SER A 32 6.64 6.27 -2.59
C SER A 32 7.07 4.95 -1.94
N LEU A 33 6.42 3.86 -2.34
CA LEU A 33 6.78 2.53 -1.88
C LEU A 33 7.82 1.91 -2.81
N ASN A 34 8.93 1.45 -2.24
CA ASN A 34 9.84 0.59 -2.97
C ASN A 34 9.25 -0.83 -3.11
N THR A 35 8.92 -1.22 -4.33
CA THR A 35 8.38 -2.56 -4.65
C THR A 35 9.42 -3.49 -5.27
N SER A 36 10.70 -3.12 -5.35
CA SER A 36 11.73 -3.90 -6.05
C SER A 36 11.81 -5.35 -5.58
N MET A 37 11.57 -5.59 -4.29
CA MET A 37 11.61 -6.91 -3.66
C MET A 37 10.35 -7.77 -3.89
N LEU A 38 9.27 -7.17 -4.42
CA LEU A 38 8.05 -7.92 -4.76
C LEU A 38 8.25 -8.68 -6.06
N LYS A 39 7.94 -9.97 -6.06
CA LYS A 39 7.89 -10.78 -7.28
C LYS A 39 6.71 -10.34 -8.17
N PRO A 40 6.75 -10.57 -9.50
CA PRO A 40 5.60 -10.43 -10.37
C PRO A 40 4.39 -11.18 -9.81
N GLY A 41 3.21 -10.57 -9.88
CA GLY A 41 1.99 -11.12 -9.32
C GLY A 41 0.97 -10.06 -8.91
N THR A 42 -0.14 -10.54 -8.34
CA THR A 42 -1.24 -9.68 -7.87
C THR A 42 -1.13 -9.46 -6.37
N TYR A 43 -1.33 -8.21 -5.97
CA TYR A 43 -1.28 -7.77 -4.58
C TYR A 43 -2.53 -6.95 -4.25
N ILE A 44 -2.89 -6.98 -2.97
CA ILE A 44 -3.90 -6.11 -2.39
C ILE A 44 -3.18 -5.09 -1.52
N VAL A 45 -3.45 -3.83 -1.75
CA VAL A 45 -2.90 -2.70 -0.99
C VAL A 45 -4.01 -2.11 -0.15
N LYS A 46 -3.78 -1.98 1.15
CA LYS A 46 -4.63 -1.21 2.06
C LYS A 46 -3.93 0.06 2.50
N LEU A 47 -4.63 1.17 2.39
CA LEU A 47 -4.18 2.51 2.75
C LEU A 47 -5.12 3.08 3.80
N TRP A 48 -4.58 3.64 4.88
CA TRP A 48 -5.33 4.37 5.88
C TRP A 48 -4.96 5.83 5.80
N SER A 49 -5.95 6.68 5.53
CA SER A 49 -5.79 8.13 5.40
C SER A 49 -6.89 8.81 6.21
N GLY A 50 -6.54 9.41 7.34
CA GLY A 50 -7.51 9.93 8.30
C GLY A 50 -8.49 8.86 8.80
N SER A 51 -9.79 9.08 8.59
CA SER A 51 -10.86 8.14 8.93
C SER A 51 -11.21 7.15 7.80
N ARG A 52 -10.51 7.24 6.65
CA ARG A 52 -10.80 6.43 5.46
C ARG A 52 -9.82 5.28 5.32
N VAL A 53 -10.34 4.15 4.84
CA VAL A 53 -9.55 3.00 4.42
C VAL A 53 -9.82 2.74 2.95
N GLU A 54 -8.78 2.77 2.13
CA GLU A 54 -8.86 2.42 0.71
C GLU A 54 -8.20 1.07 0.46
N THR A 55 -8.80 0.28 -0.43
CA THR A 55 -8.27 -1.01 -0.86
C THR A 55 -8.07 -1.00 -2.36
N ILE A 56 -6.85 -1.25 -2.82
CA ILE A 56 -6.45 -1.18 -4.22
C ILE A 56 -5.85 -2.51 -4.63
N ARG A 57 -6.29 -3.06 -5.77
CA ARG A 57 -5.65 -4.22 -6.39
C ARG A 57 -4.55 -3.76 -7.33
N VAL A 58 -3.34 -4.29 -7.15
CA VAL A 58 -2.17 -3.96 -7.95
C VAL A 58 -1.64 -5.21 -8.64
N ILE A 59 -1.33 -5.11 -9.93
CA ILE A 59 -0.69 -6.17 -10.70
C ILE A 59 0.73 -5.70 -10.99
N LYS A 60 1.71 -6.41 -10.43
CA LYS A 60 3.12 -6.22 -10.75
C LYS A 60 3.50 -7.15 -11.90
N LYS A 61 3.96 -6.57 -13.00
CA LYS A 61 4.55 -7.32 -14.12
C LYS A 61 5.97 -7.74 -13.83
#